data_AF-A0A5R9NZ57-F1
#
_entry.id   AF-A0A5R9NZ57-F1
#
_cell.length_a   1.000
_cell.length_b   1.000
_cell.length_c   1.000
_cell.angle_alpha   90.00
_cell.angle_beta   90.00
_cell.angle_gamma   90.00
#
_symmetry.space_group_name_H-M   'P 1'
#
loop_
_entity.id
_entity.type
_entity.pdbx_description
1 polymer ?
#
loop_
_entity_poly.entity_id
_entity_poly.type
_entity_poly.pdbx_seq_one_letter_code
_entity_poly.pdbx_strand_id
1 'polypeptide(L)'
;MEMSLDPETSLAQTLCAASGVPFDSLISGVIDSEGCFAPPDREGFADQRIAGHPRVFAWRRFANAARRARDTMARNSQVIVYRRPHFFHGDHEPLRNLWVSFFCGKDQGFELSFPWYRSGYYDGGQTNCAAIQARSEREAIDIIFRSFDVTPEFLQVYFIHCKPNEWVPFSDSFKRADWMRWNDLTVCSN
;
A
#
# COMPACT_ATOMS: atom_id res chain seq x y z
N MET A 1 5.73 -39.13 11.35
CA MET A 1 6.05 -37.86 10.66
C MET A 1 7.36 -38.12 9.94
N GLU A 2 7.37 -38.14 8.61
CA GLU A 2 8.64 -38.24 7.87
C GLU A 2 9.47 -36.99 8.17
N MET A 3 10.69 -37.20 8.67
CA MET A 3 11.61 -36.10 8.94
C MET A 3 12.20 -35.60 7.63
N SER A 4 12.20 -34.29 7.44
CA SER A 4 12.82 -33.66 6.27
C SER A 4 14.34 -33.87 6.27
N LEU A 5 14.93 -34.04 5.08
CA LEU A 5 16.39 -34.05 4.88
C LEU A 5 17.01 -32.64 4.98
N ASP A 6 16.17 -31.60 4.96
CA ASP A 6 16.57 -30.21 5.19
C ASP A 6 16.78 -29.98 6.70
N PRO A 7 17.99 -29.66 7.16
CA PRO A 7 18.31 -29.60 8.59
C PRO A 7 17.51 -28.53 9.34
N GLU A 8 17.20 -27.40 8.70
CA GLU A 8 16.39 -26.33 9.25
C GLU A 8 14.93 -26.78 9.44
N THR A 9 14.36 -27.47 8.45
CA THR A 9 13.02 -28.05 8.53
C THR A 9 12.96 -29.14 9.61
N SER A 10 13.98 -29.99 9.69
CA SER A 10 14.08 -31.06 10.68
C SER A 10 14.15 -30.52 12.12
N LEU A 11 14.97 -29.47 12.34
CA LEU A 11 15.05 -28.78 13.62
C LEU A 11 13.72 -28.13 13.99
N ALA A 12 13.07 -27.45 13.06
CA ALA A 12 11.78 -26.80 13.29
C ALA A 12 10.66 -27.83 13.61
N GLN A 13 10.61 -28.96 12.91
CA GLN A 13 9.70 -30.07 13.23
C GLN A 13 9.94 -30.60 14.64
N THR A 14 11.21 -30.77 15.03
CA THR A 14 11.60 -31.26 16.36
C THR A 14 11.17 -30.30 17.47
N LEU A 15 11.40 -29.00 17.29
CA LEU A 15 10.98 -27.97 18.26
C LEU A 15 9.45 -27.88 18.38
N CYS A 16 8.72 -27.99 17.27
CA CYS A 16 7.26 -28.06 17.26
C CYS A 16 6.75 -29.28 18.04
N ALA A 17 7.32 -30.46 17.78
CA ALA A 17 6.96 -31.68 18.49
C ALA A 17 7.24 -31.57 20.01
N ALA A 18 8.40 -31.03 20.39
CA ALA A 18 8.78 -30.84 21.79
C ALA A 18 7.90 -29.81 22.52
N SER A 19 7.38 -28.81 21.82
CA SER A 19 6.53 -27.75 22.39
C SER A 19 5.03 -28.05 22.31
N GLY A 20 4.63 -29.16 21.66
CA GLY A 20 3.22 -29.49 21.42
C GLY A 20 2.51 -28.54 20.45
N VAL A 21 3.27 -27.74 19.67
CA VAL A 21 2.72 -26.79 18.71
C VAL A 21 2.76 -27.40 17.31
N PRO A 22 1.66 -27.35 16.53
CA PRO A 22 1.66 -27.98 15.22
C PRO A 22 2.57 -27.23 14.24
N PHE A 23 3.27 -27.99 13.40
CA PHE A 23 4.28 -27.45 12.48
C PHE A 23 3.70 -26.48 11.44
N ASP A 24 2.43 -26.65 11.09
CA ASP A 24 1.68 -25.75 10.20
C ASP A 24 1.54 -24.31 10.75
N SER A 25 1.73 -24.12 12.05
CA SER A 25 1.73 -22.81 12.71
C SER A 25 3.02 -22.03 12.44
N LEU A 26 4.04 -22.67 11.87
CA LEU A 26 5.22 -22.02 11.34
C LEU A 26 5.04 -21.62 9.86
N ILE A 27 5.79 -20.62 9.46
CA ILE A 27 5.99 -20.22 8.06
C ILE A 27 7.50 -20.17 7.82
N SER A 28 7.96 -20.84 6.77
CA SER A 28 9.35 -20.68 6.33
C SER A 28 9.54 -19.29 5.73
N GLY A 29 10.75 -18.78 5.66
CA GLY A 29 11.11 -17.51 5.04
C GLY A 29 12.62 -17.29 5.06
N VAL A 30 13.03 -16.04 4.91
CA VAL A 30 14.43 -15.59 4.99
C VAL A 30 14.53 -14.40 5.93
N ILE A 31 15.72 -14.14 6.45
CA ILE A 31 16.03 -12.90 7.16
C ILE A 31 16.99 -12.11 6.28
N ASP A 32 16.62 -10.88 5.94
CA ASP A 32 17.48 -9.99 5.16
C ASP A 32 18.67 -9.47 6.00
N SER A 33 19.56 -8.69 5.37
CA SER A 33 20.73 -8.11 6.05
C SER A 33 20.37 -7.13 7.18
N GLU A 34 19.13 -6.68 7.25
CA GLU A 34 18.63 -5.75 8.28
C GLU A 34 17.94 -6.49 9.43
N GLY A 35 17.90 -7.83 9.41
CA GLY A 35 17.28 -8.63 10.45
C GLY A 35 15.76 -8.79 10.30
N CYS A 36 15.19 -8.39 9.16
CA CYS A 36 13.76 -8.48 8.92
C CYS A 36 13.37 -9.82 8.30
N PHE A 37 12.32 -10.45 8.85
CA PHE A 37 11.77 -11.69 8.31
C PHE A 37 10.92 -11.42 7.06
N ALA A 38 11.32 -11.99 5.93
CA ALA A 38 10.55 -11.99 4.69
C ALA A 38 9.98 -13.40 4.42
N PRO A 39 8.64 -13.54 4.34
CA PRO A 39 8.01 -14.81 3.96
C PRO A 39 8.27 -15.13 2.48
N PRO A 40 8.16 -16.40 2.06
CA PRO A 40 8.15 -16.77 0.66
C PRO A 40 6.83 -16.25 0.09
N ASP A 41 6.90 -15.17 -0.67
CA ASP A 41 5.75 -14.69 -1.42
C ASP A 41 5.34 -15.78 -2.41
N ARG A 42 4.02 -15.94 -2.61
CA ARG A 42 3.43 -16.90 -3.56
C ARG A 42 3.75 -16.57 -5.01
N GLU A 43 4.30 -15.39 -5.28
CA GLU A 43 4.69 -14.94 -6.61
C GLU A 43 6.16 -14.56 -6.57
N GLY A 44 6.97 -15.29 -7.34
CA GLY A 44 8.43 -15.23 -7.34
C GLY A 44 8.98 -13.87 -7.75
N PHE A 45 9.09 -12.95 -6.79
CA PHE A 45 9.99 -11.82 -6.89
C PHE A 45 11.34 -12.23 -6.31
N ALA A 46 12.30 -12.41 -7.21
CA ALA A 46 13.72 -12.41 -6.90
C ALA A 46 14.12 -11.00 -6.42
N ASP A 47 13.78 -10.63 -5.19
CA ASP A 47 14.44 -9.49 -4.53
C ASP A 47 15.91 -9.90 -4.37
N GLN A 48 16.80 -9.18 -5.06
CA GLN A 48 18.24 -9.46 -5.01
C GLN A 48 18.82 -9.32 -3.59
N ARG A 49 18.11 -8.65 -2.67
CA ARG A 49 18.45 -8.58 -1.24
C ARG A 49 18.17 -9.87 -0.46
N ILE A 50 17.38 -10.78 -1.03
CA ILE A 50 16.94 -12.03 -0.40
C ILE A 50 17.68 -13.23 -1.02
N ALA A 51 18.23 -13.09 -2.22
CA ALA A 51 19.00 -14.12 -2.91
C ALA A 51 20.25 -14.51 -2.09
N GLY A 52 20.32 -15.78 -1.66
CA GLY A 52 21.47 -16.33 -0.93
C GLY A 52 21.36 -16.33 0.60
N HIS A 53 20.26 -15.84 1.18
CA HIS A 53 20.03 -15.90 2.63
C HIS A 53 19.54 -17.28 3.08
N PRO A 54 20.00 -17.79 4.24
CA PRO A 54 19.57 -19.09 4.77
C PRO A 54 18.08 -19.07 5.11
N ARG A 55 17.43 -20.20 4.88
CA ARG A 55 16.01 -20.38 5.17
C ARG A 55 15.80 -20.43 6.69
N VAL A 56 14.79 -19.71 7.18
CA VAL A 56 14.41 -19.70 8.59
C VAL A 56 12.92 -20.01 8.76
N PHE A 57 12.51 -20.39 9.97
CA PHE A 57 11.11 -20.58 10.32
C PHE A 57 10.68 -19.57 11.38
N ALA A 58 9.52 -18.96 11.18
CA ALA A 58 8.90 -18.05 12.14
C ALA A 58 7.47 -18.48 12.45
N TRP A 59 6.98 -18.18 13.65
CA TRP A 59 5.57 -18.36 13.97
C TRP A 59 4.70 -17.45 13.11
N ARG A 60 3.69 -18.02 12.44
CA ARG A 60 2.77 -17.28 11.55
C ARG A 60 2.16 -16.06 12.22
N ARG A 61 1.76 -16.18 13.49
CA ARG A 61 1.18 -15.05 14.25
C ARG A 61 2.14 -13.85 14.35
N PHE A 62 3.43 -14.10 14.58
CA PHE A 62 4.43 -13.04 14.71
C PHE A 62 4.83 -12.50 13.35
N ALA A 63 4.97 -13.35 12.33
CA ALA A 63 5.19 -12.90 10.95
C ALA A 63 4.04 -12.02 10.43
N ASN A 64 2.79 -12.37 10.74
CA ASN A 64 1.62 -11.58 10.38
C ASN A 64 1.53 -10.27 11.18
N ALA A 65 1.86 -10.29 12.47
CA ALA A 65 1.92 -9.09 13.29
C ALA A 65 3.01 -8.12 12.82
N ALA A 66 4.21 -8.63 12.49
CA ALA A 66 5.30 -7.86 11.93
C ALA A 66 4.94 -7.29 10.55
N ARG A 67 4.26 -8.05 9.68
CA ARG A 67 3.71 -7.51 8.43
C ARG A 67 2.73 -6.37 8.67
N ARG A 68 1.74 -6.56 9.54
CA ARG A 68 0.78 -5.49 9.88
C ARG A 68 1.47 -4.27 10.48
N ALA A 69 2.46 -4.47 11.35
CA ALA A 69 3.24 -3.39 11.94
C ALA A 69 4.07 -2.65 10.87
N ARG A 70 4.73 -3.38 9.96
CA ARG A 70 5.45 -2.82 8.81
C ARG A 70 4.50 -2.07 7.88
N ASP A 71 3.34 -2.63 7.56
CA ASP A 71 2.32 -1.96 6.73
C ASP A 71 1.81 -0.70 7.41
N THR A 72 1.65 -0.72 8.73
CA THR A 72 1.22 0.43 9.53
C THR A 72 2.32 1.49 9.61
N MET A 73 3.58 1.09 9.79
CA MET A 73 4.75 1.97 9.80
C MET A 73 5.04 2.56 8.43
N ALA A 74 4.93 1.77 7.36
CA ALA A 74 5.03 2.24 5.98
C ALA A 74 3.92 3.25 5.64
N ARG A 75 2.70 3.04 6.16
CA ARG A 75 1.60 4.01 6.03
C ARG A 75 1.81 5.29 6.85
N ASN A 76 2.47 5.22 8.00
CA ASN A 76 2.51 6.33 8.97
C ASN A 76 3.78 7.20 8.91
N SER A 77 4.87 6.76 8.26
CA SER A 77 6.14 7.50 8.35
C SER A 77 7.02 7.50 7.10
N GLN A 78 6.56 6.99 5.95
CA GLN A 78 7.34 7.09 4.72
C GLN A 78 6.55 7.73 3.60
N VAL A 79 7.24 8.65 2.94
CA VAL A 79 6.97 9.01 1.56
C VAL A 79 6.92 7.72 0.73
N ILE A 80 5.75 7.33 0.25
CA ILE A 80 5.57 6.17 -0.61
C ILE A 80 5.74 6.64 -2.05
N VAL A 81 6.80 6.18 -2.71
CA VAL A 81 7.00 6.42 -4.14
C VAL A 81 6.24 5.35 -4.91
N TYR A 82 5.13 5.74 -5.53
CA TYR A 82 4.36 4.87 -6.40
C TYR A 82 4.93 4.92 -7.82
N ARG A 83 5.15 3.75 -8.41
CA ARG A 83 5.32 3.62 -9.87
C ARG A 83 3.95 3.48 -10.51
N ARG A 84 3.79 3.96 -11.74
CA ARG A 84 2.55 3.80 -12.50
C ARG A 84 2.10 2.33 -12.52
N PRO A 85 0.85 2.02 -12.14
CA PRO A 85 0.33 0.66 -12.25
C PRO A 85 0.12 0.27 -13.72
N HIS A 86 0.62 -0.89 -14.12
CA HIS A 86 0.50 -1.37 -15.52
C HIS A 86 -0.91 -1.90 -15.86
N PHE A 87 -1.62 -2.48 -14.89
CA PHE A 87 -2.98 -2.99 -15.02
C PHE A 87 -3.70 -2.91 -13.67
N PHE A 88 -5.04 -2.82 -13.72
CA PHE A 88 -5.93 -2.92 -12.56
C PHE A 88 -7.11 -3.84 -12.91
N HIS A 89 -7.42 -4.81 -12.03
CA HIS A 89 -8.53 -5.76 -12.15
C HIS A 89 -9.55 -5.59 -11.01
N GLY A 90 -9.84 -4.35 -10.60
CA GLY A 90 -10.74 -4.09 -9.47
C GLY A 90 -12.11 -3.55 -9.85
N ASP A 91 -12.63 -3.94 -11.02
CA ASP A 91 -13.98 -3.55 -11.48
C ASP A 91 -15.13 -4.04 -10.57
N HIS A 92 -14.81 -4.79 -9.50
CA HIS A 92 -15.77 -5.42 -8.60
C HIS A 92 -15.83 -4.84 -7.18
N GLU A 93 -14.92 -3.94 -6.78
CA GLU A 93 -14.99 -3.33 -5.45
C GLU A 93 -15.91 -2.09 -5.43
N PRO A 94 -16.62 -1.81 -4.32
CA PRO A 94 -17.43 -0.60 -4.21
C PRO A 94 -16.54 0.65 -4.16
N LEU A 95 -17.04 1.76 -4.71
CA LEU A 95 -16.40 3.07 -4.59
C LEU A 95 -16.27 3.48 -3.13
N ARG A 96 -15.16 4.15 -2.81
CA ARG A 96 -14.86 4.71 -1.49
C ARG A 96 -14.32 6.11 -1.63
N ASN A 97 -14.48 6.91 -0.58
CA ASN A 97 -13.88 8.23 -0.48
C ASN A 97 -12.44 8.11 0.04
N LEU A 98 -11.47 8.63 -0.70
CA LEU A 98 -10.05 8.61 -0.35
C LEU A 98 -9.51 10.04 -0.26
N TRP A 99 -8.77 10.35 0.80
CA TRP A 99 -8.03 11.59 0.96
C TRP A 99 -6.55 11.31 0.73
N VAL A 100 -5.99 11.90 -0.33
CA VAL A 100 -4.65 11.60 -0.82
C VAL A 100 -3.79 12.86 -0.76
N SER A 101 -2.60 12.77 -0.18
CA SER A 101 -1.57 13.80 -0.26
C SER A 101 -0.41 13.32 -1.11
N PHE A 102 0.00 14.13 -2.08
CA PHE A 102 1.08 13.79 -3.00
C PHE A 102 1.88 15.02 -3.43
N PHE A 103 3.09 14.79 -3.91
CA PHE A 103 3.98 15.80 -4.46
C PHE A 103 4.02 15.68 -5.99
N CYS A 104 3.87 16.81 -6.67
CA CYS A 104 4.20 16.95 -8.08
C CYS A 104 5.49 17.75 -8.24
N GLY A 105 6.33 17.32 -9.18
CA GLY A 105 7.59 17.98 -9.50
C GLY A 105 7.38 19.38 -10.08
N LYS A 106 8.48 20.10 -10.25
CA LYS A 106 8.47 21.44 -10.84
C LYS A 106 7.95 21.40 -12.29
N ASP A 107 7.15 22.40 -12.65
CA ASP A 107 6.65 22.65 -14.01
C ASP A 107 5.78 21.53 -14.65
N GLN A 108 5.13 20.70 -13.83
CA GLN A 108 4.16 19.71 -14.33
C GLN A 108 2.74 20.30 -14.39
N GLY A 109 2.17 20.35 -15.61
CA GLY A 109 0.75 20.60 -15.80
C GLY A 109 -0.09 19.47 -15.22
N PHE A 110 -1.07 19.83 -14.38
CA PHE A 110 -1.88 18.90 -13.60
C PHE A 110 -3.33 19.39 -13.54
N GLU A 111 -4.25 18.60 -14.07
CA GLU A 111 -5.69 18.88 -14.11
C GLU A 111 -6.48 17.67 -13.61
N LEU A 112 -6.70 17.62 -12.29
CA LEU A 112 -7.52 16.58 -11.68
C LEU A 112 -8.98 17.01 -11.63
N SER A 113 -9.87 16.18 -12.18
CA SER A 113 -11.32 16.42 -12.21
C SER A 113 -12.02 16.23 -10.86
N PHE A 114 -11.30 15.76 -9.84
CA PHE A 114 -11.79 15.61 -8.48
C PHE A 114 -11.45 16.82 -7.61
N PRO A 115 -12.09 17.05 -6.44
CA PRO A 115 -11.72 18.13 -5.55
C PRO A 115 -10.27 18.00 -5.06
N TRP A 116 -9.45 19.04 -5.28
CA TRP A 116 -8.09 19.11 -4.77
C TRP A 116 -7.66 20.55 -4.47
N TYR A 117 -6.63 20.71 -3.64
CA TYR A 117 -5.96 21.98 -3.40
C TYR A 117 -4.45 21.80 -3.20
N ARG A 118 -3.70 22.87 -3.44
CA ARG A 118 -2.26 22.94 -3.14
C ARG A 118 -2.06 23.20 -1.65
N SER A 119 -1.42 22.27 -0.95
CA SER A 119 -1.15 22.40 0.49
C SER A 119 0.19 23.07 0.79
N GLY A 120 1.11 23.12 -0.18
CA GLY A 120 2.38 23.82 -0.01
C GLY A 120 3.34 23.67 -1.19
N TYR A 121 4.57 24.14 -0.98
CA TYR A 121 5.68 24.00 -1.90
C TYR A 121 6.86 23.37 -1.18
N TYR A 122 7.56 22.48 -1.87
CA TYR A 122 8.76 21.84 -1.36
C TYR A 122 9.75 21.65 -2.51
N ASP A 123 11.00 22.09 -2.33
CA ASP A 123 12.07 21.92 -3.32
C ASP A 123 11.69 22.30 -4.77
N GLY A 124 10.94 23.41 -4.92
CA GLY A 124 10.46 23.90 -6.23
C GLY A 124 9.29 23.11 -6.85
N GLY A 125 8.85 22.00 -6.26
CA GLY A 125 7.60 21.32 -6.61
C GLY A 125 6.44 21.69 -5.68
N GLN A 126 5.29 21.09 -5.91
CA GLN A 126 4.05 21.41 -5.19
C GLN A 126 3.52 20.18 -4.45
N THR A 127 3.13 20.37 -3.20
CA THR A 127 2.38 19.36 -2.46
C THR A 127 0.89 19.65 -2.62
N ASN A 128 0.13 18.62 -2.96
CA ASN A 128 -1.30 18.69 -3.21
C ASN A 128 -2.05 17.70 -2.32
N CYS A 129 -3.27 18.08 -1.94
CA CYS A 129 -4.23 17.20 -1.31
C CYS A 129 -5.44 17.04 -2.22
N ALA A 130 -5.88 15.81 -2.46
CA ALA A 130 -7.02 15.49 -3.31
C ALA A 130 -8.00 14.53 -2.61
N ALA A 131 -9.29 14.80 -2.81
CA ALA A 131 -10.37 13.89 -2.47
C ALA A 131 -10.73 13.07 -3.71
N ILE A 132 -10.55 11.76 -3.70
CA ILE A 132 -10.76 10.89 -4.86
C ILE A 132 -11.79 9.84 -4.51
N GLN A 133 -12.74 9.61 -5.41
CA GLN A 133 -13.65 8.47 -5.32
C GLN A 133 -13.10 7.34 -6.19
N ALA A 134 -12.64 6.28 -5.55
CA ALA A 134 -12.08 5.13 -6.22
C ALA A 134 -12.39 3.85 -5.44
N ARG A 135 -12.29 2.71 -6.10
CA ARG A 135 -12.56 1.39 -5.53
C ARG A 135 -11.34 0.87 -4.75
N SER A 136 -10.15 1.40 -5.03
CA SER A 136 -8.92 1.05 -4.30
C SER A 136 -7.93 2.21 -4.25
N GLU A 137 -6.94 2.12 -3.36
CA GLU A 137 -5.80 3.05 -3.33
C GLU A 137 -5.06 3.07 -4.68
N ARG A 138 -4.89 1.90 -5.32
CA ARG A 138 -4.20 1.79 -6.62
C ARG A 138 -4.93 2.51 -7.73
N GLU A 139 -6.26 2.43 -7.76
CA GLU A 139 -7.08 3.17 -8.72
C GLU A 139 -7.03 4.67 -8.45
N ALA A 140 -7.07 5.11 -7.18
CA ALA A 140 -6.90 6.52 -6.85
C ALA A 140 -5.56 7.06 -7.34
N ILE A 141 -4.47 6.30 -7.18
CA ILE A 141 -3.15 6.68 -7.69
C ILE A 141 -3.13 6.72 -9.22
N ASP A 142 -3.76 5.76 -9.91
CA ASP A 142 -3.86 5.78 -11.37
C ASP A 142 -4.65 6.99 -11.90
N ILE A 143 -5.73 7.37 -11.21
CA ILE A 143 -6.48 8.61 -11.49
C ILE A 143 -5.55 9.83 -11.41
N ILE A 144 -4.71 9.92 -10.38
CA ILE A 144 -3.74 11.02 -10.24
C ILE A 144 -2.70 10.98 -11.37
N PHE A 145 -2.13 9.82 -11.70
CA PHE A 145 -1.18 9.71 -12.82
C PHE A 145 -1.77 10.20 -14.15
N ARG A 146 -3.05 9.90 -14.41
CA ARG A 146 -3.75 10.29 -15.64
C ARG A 146 -4.13 11.78 -15.71
N SER A 147 -4.07 12.48 -14.58
CA SER A 147 -4.37 13.93 -14.54
C SER A 147 -3.18 14.84 -14.87
N PHE A 148 -2.00 14.28 -15.16
CA PHE A 148 -0.86 15.06 -15.62
C PHE A 148 -0.83 15.16 -17.15
N ASP A 149 -0.50 16.34 -17.68
CA ASP A 149 -0.30 16.56 -19.12
C ASP A 149 0.82 15.66 -19.67
N VAL A 150 1.91 15.57 -18.91
CA VAL A 150 3.01 14.63 -19.13
C VAL A 150 3.03 13.69 -17.94
N THR A 151 2.60 12.44 -18.16
CA THR A 151 2.51 11.44 -17.09
C THR A 151 3.88 11.19 -16.46
N PRO A 152 4.05 11.43 -15.14
CA PRO A 152 5.32 11.16 -14.48
C PRO A 152 5.57 9.64 -14.36
N GLU A 153 6.84 9.24 -14.28
CA GLU A 153 7.20 7.84 -14.04
C GLU A 153 6.89 7.42 -12.60
N PHE A 154 7.07 8.34 -11.66
CA PHE A 154 6.89 8.14 -10.23
C PHE A 154 6.03 9.25 -9.64
N LEU A 155 5.19 8.87 -8.68
CA LEU A 155 4.41 9.80 -7.86
C LEU A 155 4.80 9.62 -6.41
N GLN A 156 5.18 10.72 -5.77
CA GLN A 156 5.52 10.72 -4.37
C GLN A 156 4.25 10.98 -3.55
N VAL A 157 3.80 9.99 -2.79
CA VAL A 157 2.56 10.04 -2.00
C VAL A 157 2.89 10.02 -0.52
N TYR A 158 2.39 10.98 0.23
CA TYR A 158 2.64 11.09 1.67
C TYR A 158 1.64 10.28 2.49
N PHE A 159 0.37 10.27 2.09
CA PHE A 159 -0.65 9.44 2.73
C PHE A 159 -1.81 9.18 1.79
N ILE A 160 -2.54 8.09 2.07
CA ILE A 160 -3.86 7.79 1.50
C ILE A 160 -4.76 7.36 2.65
N HIS A 161 -5.80 8.13 2.94
CA HIS A 161 -6.73 7.83 4.03
C HIS A 161 -8.13 7.55 3.49
N CYS A 162 -8.69 6.40 3.85
CA CYS A 162 -10.10 6.13 3.61
C CYS A 162 -10.96 7.01 4.51
N LYS A 163 -12.00 7.60 3.93
CA LYS A 163 -13.00 8.42 4.61
C LYS A 163 -14.37 7.74 4.60
N PRO A 164 -15.26 8.06 5.55
CA PRO A 164 -16.65 7.61 5.53
C PRO A 164 -17.36 7.98 4.22
N ASN A 165 -18.42 7.26 3.88
CA ASN A 165 -19.19 7.52 2.66
C ASN A 165 -19.91 8.87 2.70
N GLU A 166 -20.34 9.31 3.89
CA GLU A 166 -20.99 10.61 4.08
C GLU A 166 -19.99 11.78 4.12
N TRP A 167 -18.68 11.49 4.10
CA TRP A 167 -17.66 12.53 4.12
C TRP A 167 -17.67 13.33 2.82
N VAL A 168 -17.74 14.65 2.97
CA VAL A 168 -17.57 15.62 1.88
C VAL A 168 -16.25 16.37 2.07
N PRO A 169 -15.49 16.63 1.00
CA PRO A 169 -14.23 17.34 1.09
C PRO A 169 -14.43 18.84 1.29
N PHE A 170 -15.62 19.36 0.98
CA PHE A 170 -15.91 20.78 0.93
C PHE A 170 -16.09 21.39 2.32
N SER A 171 -15.58 22.60 2.49
CA SER A 171 -15.69 23.40 3.71
C SER A 171 -15.63 24.89 3.37
N ASP A 172 -15.76 25.77 4.37
CA ASP A 172 -15.59 27.22 4.16
C ASP A 172 -14.22 27.57 3.57
N SER A 173 -13.19 26.79 3.92
CA SER A 173 -11.83 26.93 3.40
C SER A 173 -11.61 26.21 2.06
N PHE A 174 -12.50 25.30 1.67
CA PHE A 174 -12.40 24.54 0.43
C PHE A 174 -13.76 24.47 -0.27
N LYS A 175 -14.06 25.51 -1.04
CA LYS A 175 -15.34 25.69 -1.72
C LYS A 175 -15.46 24.75 -2.92
N ARG A 176 -16.66 24.22 -3.14
CA ARG A 176 -16.99 23.43 -4.34
C ARG A 176 -16.93 24.31 -5.59
N ALA A 177 -16.41 23.76 -6.68
CA ALA A 177 -16.42 24.36 -8.01
C ALA A 177 -17.07 23.41 -9.02
N ASP A 178 -17.61 23.95 -10.11
CA ASP A 178 -18.41 23.18 -11.10
C ASP A 178 -17.62 22.09 -11.81
N TRP A 179 -16.30 22.27 -11.96
CA TRP A 179 -15.42 21.29 -12.58
C TRP A 179 -15.12 20.09 -11.67
N MET A 180 -15.40 20.19 -10.37
CA MET A 180 -15.10 19.14 -9.39
C MET A 180 -16.18 18.05 -9.41
N ARG A 181 -15.78 16.83 -9.78
CA ARG A 181 -16.59 15.63 -9.75
C ARG A 181 -16.60 15.06 -8.34
N TRP A 182 -17.74 15.16 -7.65
CA TRP A 182 -17.97 14.54 -6.36
C TRP A 182 -19.43 14.10 -6.25
N ASN A 183 -19.63 12.78 -6.22
CA ASN A 183 -20.96 12.17 -6.16
C ASN A 183 -21.24 11.62 -4.76
N ASP A 184 -22.49 11.66 -4.31
CA ASP A 184 -22.83 11.04 -3.04
C ASP A 184 -22.72 9.51 -3.17
N LEU A 185 -21.87 8.91 -2.34
CA LEU A 185 -21.79 7.45 -2.24
C LEU A 185 -22.90 7.00 -1.30
N THR A 186 -24.12 6.87 -1.81
CA THR A 186 -25.21 6.27 -1.03
C THR A 186 -24.79 4.88 -0.56
N VAL A 187 -24.98 4.59 0.72
CA VAL A 187 -24.99 3.21 1.22
C VAL A 187 -26.08 2.50 0.42
N CYS A 188 -25.71 1.53 -0.43
CA CYS A 188 -26.69 0.58 -0.95
C CYS A 188 -27.32 -0.09 0.27
N SER A 189 -28.49 0.40 0.66
CA SER A 189 -29.34 -0.27 1.63
C SER A 189 -29.83 -1.52 0.91
N ASN A 190 -29.45 -2.69 1.41
CA ASN A 190 -29.99 -3.97 0.96
C ASN A 190 -31.52 -3.95 0.96
#